data_AF-A0A5C4J1Q1-F1
#
_entry.id   AF-A0A5C4J1Q1-F1
#
_cell.length_a   1.000
_cell.length_b   1.000
_cell.length_c   1.000
_cell.angle_alpha   90.00
_cell.angle_beta   90.00
_cell.angle_gamma   90.00
#
_symmetry.space_group_name_H-M   'P 1'
#
loop_
_entity.id
_entity.type
_entity.pdbx_description
1 polymer ?
#
loop_
_entity_poly.entity_id
_entity_poly.type
_entity_poly.pdbx_seq_one_letter_code
_entity_poly.pdbx_strand_id
1 'polypeptide(L)'
;MMARSVKWTAAATALTIVAALTLSACGGSDLDGAYYDEDGRITIDGSSISYHTFGCESTGKSAVIINDKAKKTGELNDAGDQVIWSGGRGTEPITVSKSGDTIDIDGKQYAAMDEKEAMDGYKSMCGQN
;
A
#
# COMPACT_ATOMS: atom_id res chain seq x y z
N MET A 1 75.52 20.24 1.96
CA MET A 1 74.41 21.23 2.00
C MET A 1 73.13 20.50 2.33
N MET A 2 72.27 21.17 3.10
CA MET A 2 71.16 20.61 3.89
C MET A 2 69.97 20.10 3.07
N ALA A 3 69.22 19.12 3.62
CA ALA A 3 67.75 19.12 3.80
C ALA A 3 67.34 17.67 4.17
N ARG A 4 67.19 17.35 5.46
CA ARG A 4 65.99 17.48 6.31
C ARG A 4 64.81 16.62 5.85
N SER A 5 64.49 15.72 6.77
CA SER A 5 63.46 14.71 6.86
C SER A 5 62.03 15.26 6.72
N VAL A 6 61.15 14.45 6.12
CA VAL A 6 59.69 14.63 6.17
C VAL A 6 59.05 13.25 6.33
N LYS A 7 58.65 12.92 7.56
CA LYS A 7 57.76 11.80 7.91
C LYS A 7 56.33 12.26 7.68
N TRP A 8 55.58 11.67 6.76
CA TRP A 8 54.13 11.86 6.70
C TRP A 8 53.40 10.52 6.80
N THR A 9 52.60 10.48 7.86
CA THR A 9 51.72 9.43 8.34
C THR A 9 50.61 9.19 7.31
N ALA A 10 50.49 7.96 6.81
CA ALA A 10 49.36 7.57 5.98
C ALA A 10 48.11 7.43 6.86
N ALA A 11 47.22 8.41 6.79
CA ALA A 11 45.88 8.31 7.36
C ALA A 11 45.05 7.37 6.48
N ALA A 12 44.67 6.23 7.05
CA ALA A 12 43.71 5.31 6.45
C ALA A 12 42.32 5.97 6.49
N THR A 13 41.89 6.56 5.38
CA THR A 13 40.49 6.92 5.16
C THR A 13 39.71 5.65 4.86
N ALA A 14 39.08 5.10 5.89
CA ALA A 14 38.01 4.13 5.74
C ALA A 14 36.88 4.79 4.94
N LEU A 15 36.73 4.40 3.67
CA LEU A 15 35.52 4.70 2.91
C LEU A 15 34.37 3.94 3.57
N THR A 16 33.58 4.64 4.37
CA THR A 16 32.20 4.25 4.64
C THR A 16 31.48 4.26 3.30
N ILE A 17 31.29 3.07 2.72
CA ILE A 17 30.32 2.85 1.65
C ILE A 17 28.97 3.13 2.29
N VAL A 18 28.51 4.38 2.17
CA VAL A 18 27.10 4.70 2.28
C VAL A 18 26.49 3.93 1.11
N ALA A 19 25.90 2.78 1.43
CA ALA A 19 24.98 2.12 0.54
C ALA A 19 23.86 3.13 0.29
N ALA A 20 24.02 3.93 -0.76
CA ALA A 20 22.90 4.54 -1.45
C ALA A 20 22.05 3.34 -1.86
N LEU A 21 21.05 3.04 -1.04
CA LEU A 21 19.86 2.34 -1.46
C LEU A 21 19.26 3.24 -2.54
N THR A 22 19.79 3.16 -3.74
CA THR A 22 19.07 3.48 -4.95
C THR A 22 17.95 2.45 -4.97
N LEU A 23 16.86 2.77 -4.25
CA LEU A 23 15.56 2.17 -4.48
C LEU A 23 15.36 2.36 -5.97
N SER A 24 15.56 1.27 -6.70
CA SER A 24 15.06 1.12 -8.04
C SER A 24 13.60 1.54 -7.99
N ALA A 25 13.31 2.73 -8.51
CA ALA A 25 11.98 3.16 -8.89
C ALA A 25 11.49 2.14 -9.91
N CYS A 26 10.90 1.07 -9.39
CA CYS A 26 10.40 -0.05 -10.14
C CYS A 26 8.91 0.18 -10.32
N GLY A 27 8.56 1.16 -11.16
CA GLY A 27 7.26 1.27 -11.85
C GLY A 27 5.97 1.07 -11.06
N GLY A 28 5.97 1.26 -9.74
CA GLY A 28 4.76 1.25 -8.90
C GLY A 28 4.20 2.66 -8.81
N SER A 29 2.90 2.80 -9.02
CA SER A 29 2.21 4.07 -8.79
C SER A 29 2.41 4.45 -7.31
N ASP A 30 2.49 5.74 -6.96
CA ASP A 30 2.57 6.20 -5.54
C ASP A 30 1.37 5.74 -4.67
N LEU A 31 0.42 5.03 -5.27
CA LEU A 31 -0.84 4.52 -4.73
C LEU A 31 -0.82 3.01 -4.45
N ASP A 32 0.26 2.31 -4.76
CA ASP A 32 0.32 0.87 -4.58
C ASP A 32 0.19 0.50 -3.10
N GLY A 33 -0.76 -0.37 -2.79
CA GLY A 33 -1.04 -0.75 -1.40
C GLY A 33 -2.39 -1.38 -1.17
N ALA A 34 -2.63 -1.71 0.11
CA ALA A 34 -3.91 -2.17 0.60
C ALA A 34 -4.55 -1.08 1.48
N TYR A 35 -5.81 -0.79 1.18
CA TYR A 35 -6.62 0.21 1.87
C TYR A 35 -7.92 -0.43 2.32
N TYR A 36 -8.40 -0.07 3.50
CA TYR A 36 -9.49 -0.77 4.15
C TYR A 36 -10.61 0.21 4.50
N ASP A 37 -11.84 -0.26 4.33
CA ASP A 37 -13.03 0.37 4.90
C ASP A 37 -13.66 -0.57 5.95
N GLU A 38 -14.83 -0.21 6.46
CA GLU A 38 -15.57 -1.05 7.40
C GLU A 38 -16.07 -2.37 6.80
N ASP A 39 -16.05 -2.52 5.47
CA ASP A 39 -16.68 -3.62 4.73
C ASP A 39 -15.67 -4.54 4.04
N GLY A 40 -14.41 -4.14 3.90
CA GLY A 40 -13.44 -4.84 3.08
C GLY A 40 -12.13 -4.12 2.81
N ARG A 41 -11.46 -4.61 1.76
CA ARG A 41 -10.12 -4.22 1.32
C ARG A 41 -10.15 -3.82 -0.15
N ILE A 42 -9.67 -2.63 -0.45
CA ILE A 42 -9.17 -2.24 -1.77
C ILE A 42 -7.68 -2.58 -1.86
N THR A 43 -7.26 -3.13 -2.98
CA THR A 43 -5.85 -3.32 -3.33
C THR A 43 -5.57 -2.62 -4.64
N ILE A 44 -4.51 -1.82 -4.66
CA ILE A 44 -3.97 -1.15 -5.86
C ILE A 44 -2.59 -1.77 -6.13
N ASP A 45 -2.41 -2.29 -7.34
CA ASP A 45 -1.16 -2.88 -7.83
C ASP A 45 -0.86 -2.32 -9.23
N GLY A 46 -0.01 -1.29 -9.29
CA GLY A 46 0.25 -0.51 -10.49
C GLY A 46 -0.99 0.30 -10.89
N SER A 47 -1.62 -0.12 -12.00
CA SER A 47 -2.91 0.44 -12.43
C SER A 47 -4.09 -0.46 -12.04
N SER A 48 -3.87 -1.69 -11.59
CA SER A 48 -4.96 -2.63 -11.31
C SER A 48 -5.57 -2.37 -9.95
N ILE A 49 -6.90 -2.33 -9.88
CA ILE A 49 -7.66 -2.13 -8.64
C ILE A 49 -8.59 -3.34 -8.41
N SER A 50 -8.58 -3.87 -7.19
CA SER A 50 -9.54 -4.88 -6.76
C SER A 50 -10.16 -4.52 -5.41
N TYR A 51 -11.45 -4.79 -5.25
CA TYR A 51 -12.16 -4.65 -3.98
C TYR A 51 -12.72 -5.99 -3.54
N HIS A 52 -12.31 -6.43 -2.36
CA HIS A 52 -12.76 -7.65 -1.71
C HIS A 52 -13.50 -7.31 -0.43
N THR A 53 -14.67 -7.89 -0.20
CA THR A 53 -15.39 -7.69 1.05
C THR A 53 -14.82 -8.58 2.14
N PHE A 54 -14.92 -8.12 3.39
CA PHE A 54 -14.86 -9.00 4.55
C PHE A 54 -16.05 -9.95 4.56
N GLY A 55 -15.86 -11.07 5.26
CA GLY A 55 -16.87 -12.10 5.45
C GLY A 55 -16.58 -12.91 6.69
N CYS A 56 -17.50 -13.79 7.04
CA CYS A 56 -17.38 -14.67 8.19
C CYS A 56 -17.18 -16.11 7.72
N GLU A 57 -16.13 -16.75 8.23
CA GLU A 57 -15.88 -18.15 7.96
C GLU A 57 -16.97 -19.02 8.61
N SER A 58 -17.57 -19.93 7.84
CA SER A 58 -18.66 -20.80 8.32
C SER A 58 -18.17 -22.07 9.03
N THR A 59 -16.86 -22.31 9.11
CA THR A 59 -16.27 -23.59 9.58
C THR A 59 -16.14 -23.71 11.09
N GLY A 60 -17.10 -23.19 11.86
CA GLY A 60 -17.23 -23.44 13.30
C GLY A 60 -16.32 -22.60 14.21
N LYS A 61 -15.40 -21.84 13.62
CA LYS A 61 -14.76 -20.67 14.25
C LYS A 61 -15.20 -19.52 13.36
N SER A 62 -16.06 -18.63 13.87
CA SER A 62 -16.65 -17.53 13.07
C SER A 62 -15.62 -16.45 12.69
N ALA A 63 -14.42 -16.83 12.23
CA ALA A 63 -13.31 -15.96 11.91
C ALA A 63 -13.70 -14.95 10.84
N VAL A 64 -13.17 -13.72 10.94
CA VAL A 64 -13.26 -12.77 9.84
C VAL A 64 -12.30 -13.25 8.75
N ILE A 65 -12.75 -13.21 7.50
CA ILE A 65 -11.97 -13.53 6.31
C ILE A 65 -12.12 -12.41 5.29
N ILE A 66 -11.16 -12.30 4.37
CA ILE A 66 -11.33 -11.54 3.13
C ILE A 66 -11.84 -12.53 2.08
N ASN A 67 -12.95 -12.21 1.41
CA ASN A 67 -13.49 -13.10 0.40
C ASN A 67 -12.53 -13.18 -0.80
N ASP A 68 -12.15 -14.39 -1.22
CA ASP A 68 -11.21 -14.62 -2.33
C ASP A 68 -11.68 -13.99 -3.65
N LYS A 69 -13.01 -13.90 -3.84
CA LYS A 69 -13.59 -13.29 -5.03
C LYS A 69 -13.73 -11.78 -4.85
N ALA A 70 -13.08 -11.03 -5.72
CA ALA A 70 -13.27 -9.58 -5.82
C ALA A 70 -14.75 -9.25 -6.12
N LYS A 71 -15.33 -8.35 -5.34
CA LYS A 71 -16.69 -7.80 -5.55
C LYS A 71 -16.69 -6.74 -6.64
N LYS A 72 -15.60 -5.97 -6.75
CA LYS A 72 -15.33 -5.03 -7.84
C LYS A 72 -13.89 -5.17 -8.30
N THR A 73 -13.65 -4.93 -9.58
CA THR A 73 -12.31 -4.80 -10.18
C THR A 73 -12.34 -3.59 -11.11
N GLY A 74 -11.20 -2.95 -11.30
CA GLY A 74 -11.07 -1.77 -12.16
C GLY A 74 -9.63 -1.45 -12.44
N GLU A 75 -9.40 -0.35 -13.14
CA GLU A 75 -8.07 0.15 -13.46
C GLU A 75 -7.99 1.66 -13.19
N LEU A 76 -6.84 2.15 -12.73
CA LEU A 76 -6.53 3.57 -12.73
C LEU A 76 -6.36 4.06 -14.17
N ASN A 77 -6.83 5.27 -14.45
CA ASN A 77 -6.49 5.95 -15.70
C ASN A 77 -4.99 6.34 -15.75
N ASP A 78 -4.51 6.77 -16.91
CA ASP A 78 -3.10 7.15 -17.10
C ASP A 78 -2.63 8.30 -16.16
N ALA A 79 -3.56 9.13 -15.70
CA ALA A 79 -3.28 10.22 -14.76
C ALA A 79 -3.26 9.77 -13.29
N GLY A 80 -3.76 8.57 -12.97
CA GLY A 80 -3.88 8.06 -11.61
C GLY A 80 -4.95 8.76 -10.74
N ASP A 81 -5.84 9.56 -11.34
CA ASP A 81 -6.85 10.37 -10.63
C ASP A 81 -8.29 9.87 -10.82
N GLN A 82 -8.47 8.79 -11.58
CA GLN A 82 -9.76 8.12 -11.77
C GLN A 82 -9.62 6.61 -11.74
N VAL A 83 -10.63 5.95 -11.17
CA VAL A 83 -10.85 4.50 -11.24
C VAL A 83 -11.89 4.20 -12.31
N ILE A 84 -11.53 3.37 -13.28
CA ILE A 84 -12.42 2.85 -14.32
C ILE A 84 -12.85 1.45 -13.90
N TRP A 85 -14.07 1.30 -13.41
CA TRP A 85 -14.56 0.00 -12.94
C TRP A 85 -14.92 -0.94 -14.09
N SER A 86 -14.47 -2.19 -13.99
CA SER A 86 -14.80 -3.25 -14.94
C SER A 86 -16.30 -3.58 -14.93
N GLY A 87 -16.80 -4.12 -16.05
CA GLY A 87 -18.19 -4.55 -16.17
C GLY A 87 -19.20 -3.41 -16.36
N GLY A 88 -18.76 -2.27 -16.88
CA GLY A 88 -19.64 -1.15 -17.24
C GLY A 88 -20.17 -0.35 -16.04
N ARG A 89 -19.46 -0.38 -14.91
CA ARG A 89 -19.88 0.30 -13.67
C ARG A 89 -19.53 1.79 -13.63
N GLY A 90 -18.86 2.30 -14.67
CA GLY A 90 -18.53 3.71 -14.81
C GLY A 90 -17.11 4.04 -14.35
N THR A 91 -16.85 5.34 -14.29
CA THR A 91 -15.57 5.93 -13.89
C THR A 91 -15.82 6.83 -12.68
N GLU A 92 -15.01 6.65 -11.64
CA GLU A 92 -15.13 7.36 -10.37
C GLU A 92 -13.81 8.11 -10.10
N PRO A 93 -13.82 9.32 -9.52
CA PRO A 93 -12.60 10.01 -9.12
C PRO A 93 -11.94 9.28 -7.96
N ILE A 94 -10.61 9.31 -7.91
CA ILE A 94 -9.83 8.91 -6.73
C ILE A 94 -9.00 10.10 -6.25
N THR A 95 -8.98 10.30 -4.93
CA THR A 95 -8.09 11.28 -4.30
C THR A 95 -7.34 10.65 -3.15
N VAL A 96 -6.12 11.13 -2.91
CA VAL A 96 -5.26 10.62 -1.83
C VAL A 96 -4.99 11.75 -0.85
N SER A 97 -5.05 11.43 0.43
CA SER A 97 -4.76 12.42 1.46
C SER A 97 -3.32 12.89 1.40
N LYS A 98 -3.06 14.09 1.92
CA LYS A 98 -1.72 14.67 1.93
C LYS A 98 -0.67 13.81 2.65
N SER A 99 -1.10 12.97 3.59
CA SER A 99 -0.21 12.05 4.30
C SER A 99 -0.04 10.71 3.58
N GLY A 100 -0.88 10.39 2.60
CA GLY A 100 -0.88 9.09 1.90
C GLY A 100 -1.62 7.98 2.64
N ASP A 101 -2.14 8.25 3.84
CA ASP A 101 -2.72 7.22 4.71
C ASP A 101 -4.16 6.87 4.35
N THR A 102 -4.78 7.61 3.43
CA THR A 102 -6.16 7.36 3.01
C THR A 102 -6.36 7.65 1.54
N ILE A 103 -7.15 6.83 0.88
CA ILE A 103 -7.71 7.12 -0.44
C ILE A 103 -9.22 7.36 -0.31
N ASP A 104 -9.76 8.18 -1.19
CA ASP A 104 -11.19 8.41 -1.34
C ASP A 104 -11.56 8.09 -2.78
N ILE A 105 -12.52 7.18 -2.97
CA ILE A 105 -13.07 6.83 -4.28
C ILE A 105 -14.57 7.09 -4.22
N ASP A 106 -15.06 8.00 -5.07
CA ASP A 106 -16.47 8.43 -5.11
C ASP A 106 -17.04 8.85 -3.75
N GLY A 107 -16.24 9.52 -2.91
CA GLY A 107 -16.65 9.95 -1.57
C GLY A 107 -16.64 8.84 -0.51
N LYS A 108 -16.20 7.62 -0.86
CA LYS A 108 -15.94 6.55 0.11
C LYS A 108 -14.46 6.51 0.46
N GLN A 109 -14.16 6.67 1.75
CA GLN A 109 -12.80 6.65 2.26
C GLN A 109 -12.33 5.24 2.60
N TYR A 110 -11.05 4.98 2.33
CA TYR A 110 -10.33 3.77 2.67
C TYR A 110 -8.99 4.15 3.31
N ALA A 111 -8.66 3.52 4.43
CA ALA A 111 -7.44 3.82 5.19
C ALA A 111 -6.36 2.77 4.93
N ALA A 112 -5.11 3.22 4.77
CA ALA A 112 -3.94 2.37 4.84
C ALA A 112 -3.73 1.98 6.30
N MET A 113 -3.88 0.69 6.60
CA MET A 113 -3.69 0.15 7.95
C MET A 113 -3.32 -1.33 7.89
N ASP A 114 -2.96 -1.91 9.04
CA ASP A 114 -2.68 -3.34 9.12
C ASP A 114 -3.95 -4.17 8.86
N GLU A 115 -3.83 -5.22 8.04
CA GLU A 115 -4.96 -6.08 7.67
C GLU A 115 -5.65 -6.69 8.89
N LYS A 116 -4.88 -7.10 9.89
CA LYS A 116 -5.41 -7.68 11.11
C LYS A 116 -6.19 -6.63 11.90
N GLU A 117 -5.70 -5.40 11.95
CA GLU A 117 -6.42 -4.28 12.60
C GLU A 117 -7.77 -4.01 11.89
N ALA A 118 -7.77 -3.95 10.56
CA ALA A 118 -9.00 -3.76 9.79
C ALA A 118 -10.01 -4.90 10.03
N MET A 119 -9.56 -6.15 9.98
CA MET A 119 -10.39 -7.33 10.23
C MET A 119 -10.88 -7.42 11.67
N ASP A 120 -10.06 -6.98 12.64
CA ASP A 120 -10.44 -6.93 14.05
C ASP A 120 -11.64 -6.01 14.27
N GLY A 121 -11.76 -4.91 13.50
CA GLY A 121 -12.94 -4.03 13.48
C GLY A 121 -14.23 -4.74 13.00
N TYR A 122 -14.11 -5.72 12.10
CA TYR A 122 -15.25 -6.45 11.53
C TYR A 122 -15.73 -7.63 12.40
N LYS A 123 -14.96 -8.04 13.43
CA LYS A 123 -15.27 -9.23 14.26
C LYS A 123 -16.67 -9.26 14.85
N SER A 124 -17.17 -8.10 15.28
CA SER A 124 -18.51 -7.96 15.86
C SER A 124 -19.62 -8.40 14.90
N MET A 125 -19.44 -8.20 13.58
CA MET A 125 -20.40 -8.64 12.56
C MET A 125 -20.43 -10.17 12.41
N CYS A 126 -19.31 -10.84 12.72
CA CYS A 126 -19.22 -12.30 12.73
C CYS A 126 -19.63 -12.93 14.06
N GLY A 127 -20.19 -12.16 14.99
CA GLY A 127 -20.57 -12.63 16.32
C GLY A 127 -19.37 -12.99 17.21
N GLN A 128 -18.18 -12.51 16.86
CA GLN A 128 -16.98 -12.63 17.70
C GLN A 128 -16.86 -11.37 18.58
N ASN A 129 -17.06 -11.54 19.87
CA ASN A 129 -16.80 -10.54 20.92
C ASN A 129 -15.53 -10.89 21.69
#